data_AF-A0A0N4XQ29-F1
#
_entry.id   AF-A0A0N4XQ29-F1
#
_cell.length_a   1.000
_cell.length_b   1.000
_cell.length_c   1.000
_cell.angle_alpha   90.00
_cell.angle_beta   90.00
_cell.angle_gamma   90.00
#
_symmetry.space_group_name_H-M   'P 1'
#
loop_
_entity.id
_entity.type
_entity.pdbx_description
1 polymer ?
#
loop_
_entity_poly.entity_id
_entity_poly.type
_entity_poly.pdbx_seq_one_letter_code
_entity_poly.pdbx_strand_id
1 'polypeptide(L)'
;MTKPDLMEALEDFLKTQLSCQNEDAVIPAVFLIYSLNKKPVREAAVETIGKYLQNIIENPDEPKYRRIRISNKVFQERVACVKGAREFLSAVGFEEKMEPAKEGAAPESFLVVSERTVN
;
A
#
# COMPACT_ATOMS: atom_id res chain seq x y z
N MET A 1 -2.24 10.31 30.55
CA MET A 1 -2.14 9.58 29.27
C MET A 1 -1.52 8.23 29.52
N THR A 2 -2.25 7.17 29.19
CA THR A 2 -1.73 5.81 29.18
C THR A 2 -1.09 5.50 27.83
N LYS A 3 -0.33 4.41 27.74
CA LYS A 3 0.25 3.92 26.48
C LYS A 3 -0.78 3.78 25.34
N PRO A 4 -1.99 3.21 25.55
CA PRO A 4 -2.99 3.14 24.48
C PRO A 4 -3.48 4.52 24.02
N ASP A 5 -3.73 5.46 24.95
CA ASP A 5 -4.17 6.82 24.58
C ASP A 5 -3.14 7.56 23.72
N LEU A 6 -1.84 7.38 24.01
CA LEU A 6 -0.75 7.96 23.21
C LEU A 6 -0.68 7.34 21.81
N MET A 7 -0.95 6.03 21.70
CA MET A 7 -0.93 5.32 20.41
C MET A 7 -2.12 5.71 19.54
N GLU A 8 -3.29 5.93 20.13
CA GLU A 8 -4.48 6.43 19.44
C GLU A 8 -4.25 7.86 18.92
N ALA A 9 -3.76 8.76 19.76
CA ALA A 9 -3.44 10.13 19.35
C ALA A 9 -2.36 10.19 18.25
N LEU A 10 -1.37 9.30 18.29
CA LEU A 10 -0.38 9.15 17.23
C LEU A 10 -1.02 8.64 15.93
N GLU A 11 -1.90 7.65 16.01
CA GLU A 11 -2.62 7.11 14.85
C GLU A 11 -3.47 8.20 14.17
N ASP A 12 -4.19 9.00 14.94
CA ASP A 12 -5.01 10.10 14.42
C ASP A 12 -4.18 11.22 13.79
N PHE A 13 -3.05 11.58 14.42
CA PHE A 13 -2.12 12.56 13.86
C PHE A 13 -1.57 12.10 12.50
N LEU A 14 -1.12 10.85 12.42
CA LEU A 14 -0.55 10.30 11.18
C LEU A 14 -1.61 10.17 10.08
N LYS A 15 -2.84 9.75 10.40
CA LYS A 15 -3.98 9.74 9.45
C LYS A 15 -4.31 11.13 8.93
N THR A 16 -4.26 12.14 9.80
CA THR A 16 -4.48 13.53 9.40
C THR A 16 -3.41 14.00 8.42
N GLN A 17 -2.13 13.67 8.68
CA GLN A 17 -1.04 14.00 7.75
C GLN A 17 -1.16 13.30 6.40
N LEU A 18 -1.67 12.06 6.35
CA LEU A 18 -1.95 11.34 5.09
C LEU A 18 -3.02 12.01 4.23
N SER A 19 -3.93 12.77 4.84
CA SER A 19 -5.01 13.45 4.13
C SER A 19 -4.56 14.77 3.46
N CYS A 20 -3.35 15.24 3.73
CA CYS A 20 -2.77 16.43 3.09
C CYS A 20 -2.15 16.05 1.73
N GLN A 21 -2.54 16.74 0.65
CA GLN A 21 -2.09 16.50 -0.73
C GLN A 21 -0.62 16.93 -0.97
N ASN A 22 0.34 16.32 -0.27
CA ASN A 22 1.76 16.52 -0.53
C ASN A 22 2.47 15.18 -0.73
N GLU A 23 3.62 15.22 -1.42
CA GLU A 23 4.58 14.11 -1.59
C GLU A 23 5.00 13.47 -0.25
N ASP A 24 4.68 14.13 0.86
CA ASP A 24 4.96 13.73 2.23
C ASP A 24 4.08 12.59 2.78
N ALA A 25 3.01 12.16 2.10
CA ALA A 25 2.14 11.06 2.59
C ALA A 25 2.89 9.73 2.78
N VAL A 26 4.05 9.55 2.13
CA VAL A 26 4.91 8.39 2.31
C VAL A 26 5.42 8.30 3.76
N ILE A 27 5.79 9.43 4.38
CA ILE A 27 6.40 9.44 5.72
C ILE A 27 5.41 9.02 6.80
N PRO A 28 4.19 9.57 6.91
CA PRO A 28 3.17 9.08 7.82
C PRO A 28 2.81 7.61 7.56
N ALA A 29 2.74 7.17 6.31
CA ALA A 29 2.45 5.77 6.00
C ALA A 29 3.55 4.83 6.53
N VAL A 30 4.83 5.20 6.35
CA VAL A 30 5.96 4.49 6.95
C VAL A 30 5.86 4.49 8.47
N PHE A 31 5.53 5.62 9.10
CA PHE A 31 5.35 5.67 10.56
C PHE A 31 4.21 4.76 11.04
N LEU A 32 3.09 4.67 10.32
CA LEU A 32 2.01 3.73 10.62
C LEU A 32 2.52 2.28 10.54
N ILE A 33 3.25 1.94 9.47
CA ILE A 33 3.82 0.60 9.29
C ILE A 33 4.74 0.23 10.45
N TYR A 34 5.66 1.11 10.83
CA TYR A 34 6.67 0.81 11.85
C TYR A 34 6.15 0.93 13.30
N SER A 35 5.23 1.84 13.56
CA SER A 35 4.74 2.12 14.92
C SER A 35 3.58 1.23 15.33
N LEU A 36 2.68 0.87 14.40
CA LEU A 36 1.41 0.20 14.74
C LEU A 36 1.41 -1.31 14.45
N ASN A 37 2.51 -1.87 13.95
CA ASN A 37 2.60 -3.29 13.61
C ASN A 37 3.78 -3.96 14.30
N LYS A 38 3.59 -5.21 14.74
CA LYS A 38 4.66 -6.03 15.33
C LYS A 38 5.78 -6.25 14.31
N LYS A 39 7.03 -6.28 14.79
CA LYS A 39 8.25 -6.41 13.97
C LYS A 39 8.15 -7.49 12.86
N PRO A 40 7.84 -8.77 13.14
CA PRO A 40 7.80 -9.79 12.08
C PRO A 40 6.72 -9.53 11.02
N VAL A 41 5.59 -8.94 11.41
CA VAL A 41 4.49 -8.63 10.49
C VAL A 41 4.88 -7.51 9.53
N ARG A 42 5.44 -6.41 10.05
CA ARG A 42 5.88 -5.29 9.20
C ARG A 42 7.07 -5.65 8.31
N GLU A 43 8.00 -6.49 8.78
CA GLU A 43 9.15 -6.92 7.96
C GLU A 43 8.68 -7.74 6.76
N ALA A 44 7.73 -8.67 6.95
CA ALA A 44 7.14 -9.45 5.86
C ALA A 44 6.38 -8.57 4.85
N ALA A 45 5.68 -7.53 5.32
CA ALA A 45 5.01 -6.56 4.46
C ALA A 45 6.03 -5.75 3.63
N VAL A 46 7.03 -5.18 4.29
CA VAL A 46 8.07 -4.35 3.64
C VAL A 46 8.83 -5.17 2.60
N GLU A 47 9.18 -6.42 2.89
CA GLU A 47 9.82 -7.33 1.92
C GLU A 47 8.92 -7.57 0.70
N THR A 48 7.63 -7.81 0.92
CA THR A 48 6.67 -8.09 -0.16
C THR A 48 6.43 -6.86 -1.03
N ILE A 49 6.24 -5.69 -0.40
CA ILE A 49 6.09 -4.41 -1.11
C ILE A 49 7.38 -4.09 -1.89
N GLY A 50 8.55 -4.29 -1.27
CA GLY A 50 9.84 -4.12 -1.92
C GLY A 50 9.97 -4.96 -3.20
N LYS A 51 9.52 -6.23 -3.16
CA LYS A 51 9.47 -7.09 -4.35
C LYS A 51 8.53 -6.57 -5.44
N TYR A 52 7.35 -6.05 -5.09
CA TYR A 52 6.45 -5.44 -6.08
C TYR A 52 7.11 -4.24 -6.77
N LEU A 53 7.70 -3.34 -6.00
CA LEU A 53 8.38 -2.15 -6.54
C LEU A 53 9.61 -2.53 -7.37
N GLN A 54 10.42 -3.50 -6.90
CA GLN A 54 11.59 -3.98 -7.63
C GLN A 54 11.22 -4.54 -8.99
N ASN A 55 10.17 -5.37 -9.07
CA ASN A 55 9.71 -5.93 -10.34
C ASN A 55 9.30 -4.83 -11.35
N ILE A 56 8.70 -3.74 -10.88
CA ILE A 56 8.32 -2.59 -11.71
C ILE A 56 9.57 -1.83 -12.17
N ILE A 57 10.56 -1.62 -11.29
CA ILE A 57 11.80 -0.91 -11.63
C ILE A 57 12.63 -1.71 -12.64
N GLU A 58 12.72 -3.03 -12.47
CA GLU A 58 13.49 -3.91 -13.37
C GLU A 58 12.81 -4.12 -14.72
N ASN A 59 11.48 -4.12 -14.75
CA ASN A 59 10.69 -4.41 -15.94
C ASN A 59 9.56 -3.37 -16.11
N PRO A 60 9.91 -2.10 -16.33
CA PRO A 60 8.93 -1.00 -16.33
C PRO A 60 7.89 -1.16 -17.43
N ASP A 61 8.26 -1.68 -18.59
CA ASP A 61 7.37 -1.86 -19.75
C ASP A 61 6.41 -3.05 -19.61
N GLU A 62 6.58 -3.90 -18.59
CA GLU A 62 5.76 -5.11 -18.44
C GLU A 62 4.51 -4.84 -17.57
N PRO A 63 3.30 -4.73 -18.18
CA PRO A 63 2.12 -4.21 -17.47
C PRO A 63 1.64 -5.10 -16.33
N LYS A 64 1.99 -6.39 -16.35
CA LYS A 64 1.61 -7.36 -15.30
C LYS A 64 2.21 -7.00 -13.93
N TYR A 65 3.40 -6.37 -13.90
CA TYR A 65 4.06 -6.00 -12.64
C TYR A 65 3.51 -4.71 -12.05
N ARG A 66 2.89 -3.86 -12.86
CA ARG A 66 2.23 -2.62 -12.44
C ARG A 66 0.84 -2.85 -11.83
N ARG A 67 0.44 -4.12 -11.62
CA ARG A 67 -0.88 -4.51 -11.13
C ARG A 67 -0.77 -5.51 -10.00
N ILE A 68 -1.42 -5.22 -8.88
CA ILE A 68 -1.54 -6.11 -7.73
C ILE A 68 -3.02 -6.44 -7.55
N ARG A 69 -3.37 -7.71 -7.74
CA ARG A 69 -4.73 -8.21 -7.52
C ARG A 69 -5.06 -8.15 -6.03
N ILE A 70 -6.12 -7.44 -5.62
CA ILE A 70 -6.43 -7.28 -4.18
C ILE A 70 -6.75 -8.64 -3.56
N SER A 71 -7.40 -9.56 -4.28
CA SER A 71 -7.67 -10.90 -3.76
C SER A 71 -6.45 -11.84 -3.73
N ASN A 72 -5.26 -11.38 -4.13
CA ASN A 72 -4.05 -12.20 -4.11
C ASN A 72 -3.73 -12.62 -2.67
N LYS A 73 -3.54 -13.92 -2.45
CA LYS A 73 -3.31 -14.49 -1.11
C LYS A 73 -2.10 -13.89 -0.41
N VAL A 74 -0.99 -13.70 -1.12
CA VAL A 74 0.23 -13.08 -0.55
C VAL A 74 -0.02 -11.63 -0.17
N PHE A 75 -0.72 -10.88 -1.03
CA PHE A 75 -1.10 -9.51 -0.71
C PHE A 75 -2.01 -9.45 0.53
N GLN A 76 -3.05 -10.28 0.60
CA GLN A 76 -3.98 -10.31 1.72
C GLN A 76 -3.29 -10.68 3.05
N GLU A 77 -2.48 -11.73 3.04
CA GLU A 77 -1.86 -12.25 4.25
C GLU A 77 -0.69 -11.39 4.75
N ARG A 78 0.06 -10.74 3.83
CA ARG A 78 1.29 -10.03 4.19
C ARG A 78 1.19 -8.51 4.13
N VAL A 79 0.32 -7.96 3.29
CA VAL A 79 0.30 -6.52 3.00
C VAL A 79 -1.01 -5.89 3.46
N ALA A 80 -2.16 -6.43 3.07
CA ALA A 80 -3.47 -5.85 3.38
C ALA A 80 -3.77 -5.83 4.88
N CYS A 81 -3.21 -6.76 5.66
CA CYS A 81 -3.38 -6.83 7.10
C CYS A 81 -2.52 -5.82 7.89
N VAL A 82 -1.62 -5.09 7.24
CA VAL A 82 -0.67 -4.18 7.87
C VAL A 82 -1.19 -2.74 7.84
N LYS A 83 -1.32 -2.12 9.02
CA LYS A 83 -1.72 -0.72 9.14
C LYS A 83 -0.70 0.18 8.44
N GLY A 84 -1.16 1.06 7.54
CA GLY A 84 -0.30 1.97 6.77
C GLY A 84 0.18 1.42 5.43
N ALA A 85 0.00 0.13 5.14
CA ALA A 85 0.53 -0.48 3.92
C ALA A 85 -0.24 -0.05 2.66
N ARG A 86 -1.57 0.07 2.74
CA ARG A 86 -2.38 0.54 1.59
C ARG A 86 -2.14 2.02 1.33
N GLU A 87 -2.01 2.80 2.41
CA GLU A 87 -1.69 4.22 2.38
C GLU A 87 -0.31 4.46 1.79
N PHE A 88 0.68 3.62 2.12
CA PHE A 88 2.00 3.65 1.51
C PHE A 88 1.92 3.36 0.00
N LEU A 89 1.24 2.29 -0.40
CA LEU A 89 1.07 1.95 -1.83
C LEU A 89 0.38 3.09 -2.59
N SER A 90 -0.64 3.70 -2.00
CA SER A 90 -1.31 4.86 -2.59
C SER A 90 -0.38 6.07 -2.71
N ALA A 91 0.39 6.39 -1.67
CA ALA A 91 1.34 7.50 -1.67
C ALA A 91 2.44 7.35 -2.72
N VAL A 92 2.89 6.11 -3.02
CA VAL A 92 3.86 5.85 -4.08
C VAL A 92 3.24 5.71 -5.49
N GLY A 93 1.93 5.92 -5.62
CA GLY A 93 1.23 6.04 -6.90
C GLY A 93 0.37 4.86 -7.32
N PHE A 94 0.11 3.88 -6.45
CA PHE A 94 -0.90 2.86 -6.75
C PHE A 94 -2.32 3.44 -6.55
N GLU A 95 -3.20 3.13 -7.49
CA GLU A 95 -4.62 3.47 -7.45
C GLU A 95 -5.45 2.20 -7.42
N GLU A 96 -6.50 2.16 -6.60
CA GLU A 96 -7.46 1.06 -6.65
C GLU A 96 -8.39 1.23 -7.85
N LYS A 97 -8.44 0.22 -8.73
CA LYS A 97 -9.36 0.16 -9.87
C LYS A 97 -10.13 -1.15 -9.84
N MET A 98 -11.43 -1.04 -9.99
CA MET A 98 -12.30 -2.19 -10.23
C MET A 98 -12.33 -2.45 -11.73
N GLU A 99 -11.90 -3.64 -12.13
CA GLU A 99 -11.99 -4.08 -13.52
C GLU A 99 -13.22 -4.95 -13.72
N PRO A 100 -13.93 -4.78 -14.85
CA PRO A 100 -15.05 -5.65 -15.19
C PRO A 100 -14.52 -7.07 -15.33
N ALA A 101 -15.24 -8.01 -14.73
CA ALA A 101 -14.90 -9.40 -14.82
C ALA A 101 -14.93 -9.87 -16.28
N LYS A 102 -14.04 -10.79 -16.64
CA LYS A 102 -14.21 -11.56 -17.88
C LYS A 102 -15.48 -12.41 -17.74
N GLU A 103 -16.28 -12.44 -18.80
CA GLU A 103 -17.60 -13.08 -18.93
C GLU A 103 -18.00 -14.05 -17.80
N GLY A 104 -19.00 -13.65 -16.99
CA GLY A 104 -19.65 -14.49 -15.99
C GLY A 104 -19.01 -14.54 -14.60
N ALA A 105 -17.87 -13.88 -14.38
CA ALA A 105 -17.24 -13.78 -13.05
C ALA A 105 -17.64 -12.51 -12.28
N ALA A 106 -17.35 -12.50 -10.96
CA ALA A 106 -17.51 -11.32 -10.13
C ALA A 106 -16.42 -10.28 -10.45
N PRO A 107 -16.72 -8.97 -10.33
CA PRO A 107 -15.74 -7.90 -10.59
C PRO A 107 -14.52 -8.02 -9.65
N GLU A 108 -13.35 -7.66 -10.17
CA GLU A 108 -12.09 -7.70 -9.41
C GLU A 108 -11.53 -6.32 -9.14
N SER A 109 -11.04 -6.12 -7.91
CA SER A 109 -10.27 -4.93 -7.57
C SER A 109 -8.77 -5.17 -7.69
N PHE A 110 -8.07 -4.23 -8.31
CA PHE A 110 -6.62 -4.20 -8.44
C PHE A 110 -6.06 -2.90 -7.88
N LEU A 111 -4.88 -2.95 -7.29
CA LEU A 111 -4.02 -1.78 -7.16
C LEU A 111 -3.18 -1.67 -8.42
N VAL A 112 -3.21 -0.53 -9.10
CA VAL A 112 -2.50 -0.32 -10.36
C VAL A 112 -1.69 0.97 -10.32
N VAL A 113 -0.48 0.95 -10.89
CA VAL A 113 0.30 2.16 -11.10
C VAL A 113 0.36 2.45 -12.59
N SER A 114 -0.02 3.67 -12.98
CA SER A 114 0.10 4.14 -14.37
C SER A 114 1.57 4.46 -14.68
N GLU A 115 1.95 4.41 -15.96
CA GLU A 115 3.17 5.09 -16.40
C GLU A 115 3.04 6.56 -16.02
N ARG A 116 3.81 7.04 -15.04
CA ARG A 116 4.00 8.48 -14.91
C ARG A 116 4.77 8.89 -16.16
N THR A 117 4.09 9.56 -17.08
CA THR A 117 4.76 10.40 -18.06
C THR A 117 5.60 11.38 -17.25
N VAL A 118 6.91 11.12 -17.18
CA VAL A 118 7.86 12.14 -16.73
C VAL A 118 7.79 13.20 -17.81
N ASN A 119 7.00 14.26 -17.58
CA ASN A 119 7.05 15.49 -18.35
C ASN A 119 8.16 16.38 -17.80
#